data_AF-A0A078GQM2-F1
#
_entry.id   AF-A0A078GQM2-F1
#
_cell.length_a   1.000
_cell.length_b   1.000
_cell.length_c   1.000
_cell.angle_alpha   90.00
_cell.angle_beta   90.00
_cell.angle_gamma   90.00
#
_symmetry.space_group_name_H-M   'P 1'
#
loop_
_entity.id
_entity.type
_entity.pdbx_description
1 polymer ?
#
loop_
_entity_poly.entity_id
_entity_poly.type
_entity_poly.pdbx_seq_one_letter_code
_entity_poly.pdbx_strand_id
1 'polypeptide(L)'
;MMTVNEDEPLCICDICDDTFEICAEFITHLKSEEHIKELSDIVPRDSWYGKPMHFCHVCNYPGYDEYNMLLHNQSEDHHRKKNLAEKMAQEEDCESRKRNPQVDLFYERNKKQSL
;
A
#
# COMPACT_ATOMS: atom_id res chain seq x y z
N MET A 1 32.54 22.46 7.42
CA MET A 1 31.66 23.22 6.51
C MET A 1 31.53 22.37 5.27
N MET A 2 30.38 21.69 5.09
CA MET A 2 30.11 20.95 3.87
C MET A 2 29.70 21.97 2.80
N THR A 3 30.42 21.96 1.69
CA THR A 3 30.16 22.80 0.52
C THR A 3 28.91 22.30 -0.16
N VAL A 4 27.87 23.14 -0.22
CA VAL A 4 26.71 22.91 -1.07
C VAL A 4 27.24 22.93 -2.51
N ASN A 5 27.22 21.80 -3.21
CA ASN A 5 27.47 21.79 -4.64
C ASN A 5 26.23 22.40 -5.29
N GLU A 6 26.34 23.62 -5.80
CA GLU A 6 25.23 24.39 -6.41
C GLU A 6 24.67 23.75 -7.71
N ASP A 7 25.17 22.58 -8.11
CA ASP A 7 24.92 21.94 -9.40
C ASP A 7 24.02 20.68 -9.35
N GLU A 8 23.69 20.13 -8.17
CA GLU A 8 22.78 18.97 -8.10
C GLU A 8 21.30 19.41 -7.98
N PRO A 9 20.40 18.87 -8.84
CA PRO A 9 18.99 19.22 -8.77
C PRO A 9 18.40 18.71 -7.46
N LEU A 10 17.91 19.65 -6.66
CA LEU A 10 17.18 19.34 -5.43
C LEU A 10 15.87 18.62 -5.78
N CYS A 11 15.58 17.55 -5.04
CA CYS A 11 14.29 16.88 -5.11
C CYS A 11 13.33 17.60 -4.16
N ILE A 12 12.23 18.14 -4.70
CA ILE A 12 11.26 18.94 -3.94
C ILE A 12 9.94 18.17 -3.86
N CYS A 13 9.38 18.10 -2.65
CA CYS A 13 8.03 17.62 -2.43
C CYS A 13 7.08 18.81 -2.32
N ASP A 14 6.36 19.14 -3.40
CA ASP A 14 5.41 20.28 -3.39
C ASP A 14 4.21 20.07 -2.45
N ILE A 15 3.96 18.82 -2.01
CA ILE A 15 2.87 18.49 -1.09
C ILE A 15 3.26 18.82 0.35
N CYS A 16 4.49 18.50 0.73
CA CYS A 16 5.00 18.66 2.10
C CYS A 16 5.85 19.93 2.27
N ASP A 17 6.16 20.64 1.18
CA ASP A 17 7.09 21.79 1.13
C ASP A 17 8.51 21.43 1.62
N ASP A 18 8.89 20.15 1.45
CA ASP A 18 10.17 19.61 1.88
C ASP A 18 11.16 19.53 0.70
N THR A 19 12.43 19.82 0.99
CA THR A 19 13.52 19.76 0.01
C THR A 19 14.55 18.72 0.43
N PHE A 20 14.97 17.89 -0.53
CA PHE A 20 15.91 16.79 -0.32
C PHE A 20 17.09 16.92 -1.27
N GLU A 21 18.30 16.81 -0.73
CA GLU A 21 19.53 16.78 -1.52
C GLU A 21 19.75 15.39 -2.15
N ILE A 22 19.22 14.33 -1.53
CA ILE A 22 19.46 12.94 -1.94
C ILE A 22 18.15 12.31 -2.44
N CYS A 23 18.13 11.83 -3.68
CA CYS A 23 16.95 11.18 -4.27
C CYS A 23 16.42 10.00 -3.43
N ALA A 24 17.31 9.24 -2.78
CA ALA A 24 16.91 8.11 -1.93
C ALA A 24 16.11 8.57 -0.70
N GLU A 25 16.46 9.72 -0.12
CA GLU A 25 15.73 10.31 1.00
C GLU A 25 14.37 10.82 0.54
N PHE A 26 14.31 11.51 -0.61
CA PHE A 26 13.06 11.92 -1.23
C PHE A 26 12.13 10.72 -1.51
N ILE A 27 12.64 9.65 -2.12
CA ILE A 27 11.86 8.43 -2.38
C ILE A 27 11.35 7.80 -1.07
N THR A 28 12.16 7.85 -0.01
CA THR A 28 11.76 7.34 1.31
C THR A 28 10.66 8.22 1.92
N HIS A 29 10.79 9.55 1.79
CA HIS A 29 9.76 10.51 2.19
C HIS A 29 8.43 10.25 1.48
N LEU A 30 8.43 10.06 0.15
CA LEU A 30 7.21 9.77 -0.62
C LEU A 30 6.48 8.48 -0.17
N LYS A 31 7.19 7.57 0.52
CA LYS A 31 6.63 6.32 1.06
C LYS A 31 6.24 6.41 2.53
N SER A 32 6.53 7.52 3.19
CA SER A 32 6.23 7.72 4.61
C SER A 32 4.72 7.83 4.85
N GLU A 33 4.28 7.39 6.03
CA GLU A 33 2.87 7.51 6.43
C GLU A 33 2.43 8.98 6.50
N GLU A 34 3.36 9.87 6.87
CA GLU A 34 3.14 11.31 6.92
C GLU A 34 2.83 11.88 5.52
N HIS A 35 3.69 11.61 4.53
CA HIS A 35 3.45 12.03 3.16
C HIS A 35 2.15 11.46 2.61
N ILE A 36 1.88 10.17 2.84
CA ILE A 36 0.64 9.52 2.37
C ILE A 36 -0.60 10.18 2.98
N LYS A 37 -0.52 10.63 4.24
CA LYS A 37 -1.62 11.32 4.92
C LYS A 37 -1.87 12.69 4.28
N GLU A 38 -0.84 13.50 4.08
CA GLU A 38 -0.97 14.81 3.41
C GLU A 38 -1.50 14.66 1.98
N LEU A 39 -0.96 13.69 1.22
CA LEU A 39 -1.44 13.34 -0.11
C LEU A 39 -2.93 12.94 -0.08
N SER A 40 -3.35 12.14 0.90
CA SER A 40 -4.75 11.69 1.04
C SER A 40 -5.74 12.85 1.19
N ASP A 41 -5.32 13.98 1.76
CA ASP A 41 -6.19 15.13 2.00
C ASP A 41 -6.39 15.97 0.73
N ILE A 42 -5.46 15.91 -0.22
CA ILE A 42 -5.49 16.72 -1.45
C ILE A 42 -5.96 15.96 -2.70
N VAL A 43 -5.94 14.61 -2.68
CA VAL A 43 -6.37 13.84 -3.86
C VAL A 43 -7.85 14.07 -4.19
N PRO A 44 -8.22 14.10 -5.49
CA PRO A 44 -9.61 14.16 -5.91
C PRO A 44 -10.45 13.03 -5.30
N ARG A 45 -11.64 13.38 -4.80
CA ARG A 45 -12.57 12.43 -4.17
C ARG A 45 -13.84 12.29 -4.98
N ASP A 46 -14.39 11.08 -4.99
CA ASP A 46 -15.72 10.83 -5.53
C ASP A 46 -16.79 11.56 -4.70
N SER A 47 -17.88 11.98 -5.34
CA SER A 47 -18.93 12.78 -4.71
C SER A 47 -19.93 11.97 -3.87
N TRP A 48 -19.94 10.64 -3.99
CA TRP A 48 -20.98 9.79 -3.39
C TRP A 48 -20.54 9.13 -2.07
N TYR A 49 -19.29 8.68 -2.01
CA TYR A 49 -18.67 7.94 -0.93
C TYR A 49 -17.49 8.69 -0.32
N GLY A 50 -17.05 9.78 -0.94
CA GLY A 50 -15.93 10.60 -0.45
C GLY A 50 -14.59 9.86 -0.50
N LYS A 51 -14.47 8.80 -1.31
CA LYS A 51 -13.22 8.03 -1.44
C LYS A 51 -12.32 8.65 -2.51
N PRO A 52 -11.00 8.46 -2.43
CA PRO A 52 -10.10 8.88 -3.50
C PRO A 52 -10.53 8.30 -4.86
N MET A 53 -10.55 9.13 -5.90
CA MET A 53 -10.92 8.70 -7.25
C MET A 53 -9.97 7.63 -7.80
N HIS A 54 -8.68 7.73 -7.44
CA HIS A 54 -7.67 6.74 -7.80
C HIS A 54 -7.05 6.15 -6.54
N PHE A 55 -7.11 4.83 -6.40
CA PHE A 55 -6.62 4.17 -5.20
C PHE A 55 -6.08 2.77 -5.50
N CYS A 56 -4.89 2.49 -4.96
CA CYS A 56 -4.27 1.17 -5.03
C CYS A 56 -4.55 0.40 -3.74
N HIS A 57 -5.37 -0.64 -3.82
CA HIS A 57 -5.68 -1.50 -2.67
C HIS A 57 -4.51 -2.37 -2.20
N VAL A 58 -3.59 -2.74 -3.11
CA VAL A 58 -2.41 -3.55 -2.77
C VAL A 58 -1.44 -2.77 -1.88
N CYS A 59 -1.28 -1.47 -2.16
CA CYS A 59 -0.33 -0.62 -1.46
C CYS A 59 -0.98 0.32 -0.44
N ASN A 60 -2.32 0.32 -0.35
CA ASN A 60 -3.09 1.31 0.41
C ASN A 60 -2.70 2.76 0.05
N TYR A 61 -2.56 3.04 -1.24
CA TYR A 61 -1.97 4.28 -1.75
C TYR A 61 -2.98 5.09 -2.57
N PRO A 62 -3.27 6.36 -2.21
CA PRO A 62 -4.10 7.25 -3.02
C PRO A 62 -3.29 7.84 -4.19
N GLY A 63 -3.87 7.83 -5.39
CA GLY A 63 -3.32 8.51 -6.56
C GLY A 63 -4.02 9.84 -6.79
N TYR A 64 -3.26 10.86 -7.22
CA TYR A 64 -3.85 12.15 -7.57
C TYR A 64 -4.66 12.08 -8.87
N ASP A 65 -4.14 11.40 -9.87
CA ASP A 65 -4.79 11.19 -11.17
C ASP A 65 -4.49 9.79 -11.72
N GLU A 66 -5.07 9.49 -12.88
CA GLU A 66 -4.88 8.22 -13.58
C GLU A 66 -3.42 7.98 -13.97
N TYR A 67 -2.70 9.04 -14.36
CA TYR A 67 -1.30 8.93 -14.78
C TYR A 67 -0.37 8.56 -13.61
N ASN A 68 -0.51 9.21 -12.46
CA ASN A 68 0.25 8.89 -11.26
C ASN A 68 -0.05 7.46 -10.78
N MET A 69 -1.31 7.03 -10.86
CA MET A 69 -1.69 5.66 -10.53
C MET A 69 -1.12 4.64 -11.53
N LEU A 70 -1.05 4.99 -12.82
CA LEU A 70 -0.39 4.15 -13.83
C LEU A 70 1.10 3.96 -13.52
N LEU A 71 1.82 5.04 -13.22
CA LEU A 71 3.24 4.98 -12.83
C LEU A 71 3.44 4.14 -11.56
N HIS A 72 2.59 4.35 -10.55
CA HIS A 72 2.60 3.54 -9.33
C HIS A 72 2.46 2.04 -9.65
N ASN A 73 1.49 1.68 -10.49
CA ASN A 73 1.21 0.28 -10.83
C ASN A 73 2.36 -0.38 -11.63
N GLN A 74 3.16 0.40 -12.36
CA GLN A 74 4.34 -0.09 -13.09
C GLN A 74 5.60 -0.19 -12.21
N SER A 75 5.57 0.34 -10.99
CA SER A 75 6.71 0.31 -10.09
C SER A 75 7.05 -1.12 -9.66
N GLU A 76 8.35 -1.41 -9.52
CA GLU A 76 8.79 -2.71 -9.03
C GLU A 76 8.28 -3.02 -7.63
N ASP A 77 8.16 -2.00 -6.78
CA ASP A 77 7.60 -2.14 -5.43
C ASP A 77 6.15 -2.62 -5.46
N HIS A 78 5.32 -2.04 -6.33
CA HIS A 78 3.95 -2.49 -6.52
C HIS A 78 3.92 -3.94 -6.99
N HIS A 79 4.69 -4.28 -8.03
CA HIS A 79 4.76 -5.65 -8.55
C HIS A 79 5.19 -6.66 -7.47
N ARG A 80 6.19 -6.33 -6.65
CA ARG A 80 6.62 -7.19 -5.53
C ARG A 80 5.48 -7.42 -4.53
N LYS A 81 4.81 -6.36 -4.08
CA LYS A 81 3.69 -6.46 -3.13
C LYS A 81 2.50 -7.22 -3.72
N LYS A 82 2.17 -6.98 -4.97
CA LYS A 82 1.10 -7.67 -5.69
C LYS A 82 1.35 -9.18 -5.77
N ASN A 83 2.55 -9.58 -6.20
CA ASN A 83 2.93 -10.99 -6.29
C ASN A 83 2.90 -11.69 -4.92
N LEU A 84 3.26 -10.98 -3.85
CA LEU A 84 3.17 -11.52 -2.49
C LEU A 84 1.71 -11.72 -2.05
N ALA A 85 0.85 -10.73 -2.28
CA ALA A 85 -0.57 -10.81 -1.96
C ALA A 85 -1.28 -11.95 -2.73
N GLU A 86 -0.94 -12.15 -4.01
CA GLU A 86 -1.46 -13.26 -4.82
C GLU A 86 -1.03 -14.62 -4.28
N LYS A 87 0.23 -14.77 -3.85
CA LYS A 87 0.72 -16.02 -3.23
C LYS A 87 -0.01 -16.33 -1.93
N MET A 88 -0.20 -15.33 -1.07
CA MET A 88 -0.93 -15.49 0.20
C MET A 88 -2.38 -15.92 -0.04
N ALA A 89 -3.07 -15.32 -1.02
CA ALA A 89 -4.43 -15.70 -1.38
C ALA A 89 -4.53 -17.14 -1.92
N GLN A 90 -3.53 -17.59 -2.69
CA GLN A 90 -3.45 -18.97 -3.19
C GLN A 90 -3.20 -19.97 -2.06
N GLU A 91 -2.33 -19.64 -1.11
CA GLU A 91 -2.07 -20.48 0.07
C GLU A 91 -3.31 -20.61 0.95
N GLU A 92 -4.05 -19.51 1.19
CA GLU A 92 -5.30 -19.53 1.96
C GLU A 92 -6.39 -20.38 1.30
N ASP A 93 -6.58 -20.26 -0.02
CA ASP A 93 -7.51 -21.11 -0.77
C ASP A 93 -7.08 -22.59 -0.73
N CYS A 94 -5.78 -22.87 -0.88
CA CYS A 94 -5.24 -24.22 -0.75
C CYS A 94 -5.46 -24.80 0.65
N GLU A 95 -5.27 -24.00 1.70
CA GLU A 95 -5.43 -24.44 3.09
C GLU A 95 -6.91 -24.63 3.46
N SER A 96 -7.79 -23.77 2.93
CA SER A 96 -9.24 -23.90 3.06
C SER A 96 -9.76 -25.17 2.40
N ARG A 97 -9.18 -25.59 1.27
CA ARG A 97 -9.52 -26.86 0.60
C ARG A 97 -9.02 -28.09 1.34
N LYS A 98 -7.95 -27.98 2.13
CA LYS A 98 -7.43 -29.09 2.97
C LYS A 98 -8.20 -29.26 4.28
N ARG A 99 -8.82 -28.19 4.80
CA ARG A 99 -9.58 -28.24 6.05
C ARG A 99 -10.94 -28.91 5.80
N ASN A 100 -11.09 -30.16 6.25
CA ASN A 100 -12.36 -30.89 6.11
C ASN A 100 -13.41 -30.32 7.09
N PRO A 101 -14.46 -29.62 6.62
CA PRO A 101 -15.41 -28.90 7.48
C PRO A 101 -16.19 -29.82 8.44
N GLN A 102 -16.31 -31.11 8.09
CA GLN A 102 -17.02 -32.06 8.93
C GLN A 102 -16.27 -32.36 10.23
N VAL A 103 -14.93 -32.39 10.21
CA VAL A 103 -14.12 -32.82 11.37
C VAL A 103 -14.12 -31.76 12.49
N ASP A 104 -14.08 -30.47 12.13
CA ASP A 104 -14.14 -29.36 13.10
C ASP A 104 -15.50 -29.29 13.82
N LEU A 105 -16.60 -29.57 13.11
CA LEU A 105 -17.94 -29.61 13.71
C LEU A 105 -18.12 -30.78 14.68
N PHE A 106 -17.50 -31.94 14.43
CA PHE A 106 -17.52 -33.07 15.36
C PHE A 106 -16.70 -32.77 16.63
N TYR A 107 -15.57 -32.08 16.51
CA TYR A 107 -14.72 -31.73 17.66
C TYR A 107 -15.40 -30.70 18.59
N GLU A 108 -16.03 -29.67 18.02
CA GLU A 108 -16.83 -28.68 18.76
C GLU A 108 -18.06 -29.31 19.45
N ARG A 109 -18.74 -30.25 18.78
CA ARG A 109 -19.90 -30.95 19.35
C ARG A 109 -19.55 -31.85 20.52
N ASN A 110 -18.43 -32.58 20.45
CA ASN A 110 -17.95 -33.42 21.53
C ASN A 110 -17.48 -32.60 22.75
N LYS A 111 -16.90 -31.41 22.53
CA LYS A 111 -16.48 -30.51 23.61
C LYS A 111 -17.67 -29.95 24.40
N LYS A 112 -18.83 -29.74 23.77
CA LYS A 112 -20.06 -29.28 24.42
C LYS A 112 -20.85 -30.38 25.14
N GLN A 113 -20.54 -31.66 24.90
CA GLN A 113 -21.21 -32.80 25.53
C GLN A 113 -20.42 -33.40 26.71
N SER A 114 -19.26 -32.82 27.06
CA SER A 114 -18.36 -33.30 28.12
C SER A 114 -18.36 -32.40 29.37
N LEU A 115 -19.37 -31.54 29.53
CA LEU A 115 -19.61 -30.71 30.73
C LEU A 115 -20.87 -31.17 31.45
#